data_AF-A0A3P7CES2-F1
#
_entry.id   AF-A0A3P7CES2-F1
#
_cell.length_a   1.000
_cell.length_b   1.000
_cell.length_c   1.000
_cell.angle_alpha   90.00
_cell.angle_beta   90.00
_cell.angle_gamma   90.00
#
_symmetry.space_group_name_H-M   'P 1'
#
loop_
_entity.id
_entity.type
_entity.pdbx_description
1 polymer ?
#
loop_
_entity_poly.entity_id
_entity_poly.type
_entity_poly.pdbx_seq_one_letter_code
_entity_poly.pdbx_strand_id
1 'polypeptide(L)'
;MNRVLVCQTVFNKLVKAVEAGEASKAVDIIDATCEKMTGKEKKVCSNIGALPNSPTRIVQQVARYITSGLPPFKICEKLAQTDPQICEYTPDQTETLILRNSL
;
A
#
# COMPACT_ATOMS: atom_id res chain seq x y z
N MET A 1 -11.05 6.42 -11.47
CA MET A 1 -10.22 6.36 -10.25
C MET A 1 -8.75 6.56 -10.62
N ASN A 2 -8.17 7.65 -10.11
CA ASN A 2 -6.77 8.05 -10.27
C ASN A 2 -5.83 7.04 -9.55
N ARG A 3 -4.63 6.79 -10.05
CA ARG A 3 -3.68 5.80 -9.50
C ARG A 3 -3.23 6.12 -8.08
N VAL A 4 -3.10 7.41 -7.71
CA VAL A 4 -2.81 7.85 -6.32
C VAL A 4 -3.88 7.36 -5.34
N LEU A 5 -5.16 7.54 -5.68
CA LEU A 5 -6.28 7.08 -4.84
C LEU A 5 -6.28 5.55 -4.68
N VAL A 6 -5.93 4.82 -5.74
CA VAL A 6 -5.86 3.34 -5.69
C VAL A 6 -4.79 2.92 -4.68
N CYS A 7 -3.59 3.53 -4.74
CA CYS A 7 -2.52 3.21 -3.81
C CYS A 7 -2.96 3.41 -2.36
N GLN A 8 -3.46 4.61 -2.02
CA GLN A 8 -3.84 4.90 -0.65
C GLN A 8 -5.00 4.02 -0.17
N THR A 9 -5.95 3.71 -1.05
CA THR A 9 -7.06 2.79 -0.73
C THR A 9 -6.52 1.40 -0.36
N VAL A 10 -5.58 0.88 -1.14
CA VAL A 10 -4.92 -0.41 -0.85
C VAL A 10 -4.20 -0.34 0.50
N PHE A 11 -3.34 0.66 0.71
CA PHE A 11 -2.57 0.75 1.96
C PHE A 11 -3.43 1.05 3.18
N ASN A 12 -4.54 1.78 3.05
CA ASN A 12 -5.53 1.92 4.12
C ASN A 12 -6.12 0.56 4.53
N LYS A 13 -6.44 -0.31 3.57
CA LYS A 13 -6.94 -1.66 3.87
C LYS A 13 -5.86 -2.53 4.51
N LEU A 14 -4.63 -2.49 4.00
CA LEU A 14 -3.51 -3.27 4.52
C LEU A 14 -3.13 -2.84 5.94
N VAL A 15 -3.05 -1.54 6.22
CA VAL A 15 -2.78 -1.02 7.57
C VAL A 15 -3.84 -1.52 8.55
N LYS A 16 -5.13 -1.34 8.24
CA LYS A 16 -6.22 -1.83 9.09
C LYS A 16 -6.18 -3.35 9.33
N ALA A 17 -5.84 -4.13 8.29
CA ALA A 17 -5.74 -5.57 8.41
C ALA A 17 -4.57 -5.99 9.32
N VAL A 18 -3.41 -5.35 9.20
CA VAL A 18 -2.24 -5.64 10.04
C VAL A 18 -2.46 -5.17 11.48
N GLU A 19 -3.09 -4.02 11.70
CA GLU A 19 -3.44 -3.51 13.03
C GLU A 19 -4.44 -4.42 13.78
N ALA A 20 -5.34 -5.07 13.04
CA ALA A 20 -6.27 -6.05 13.60
C ALA A 20 -5.62 -7.42 13.91
N GLY A 21 -4.38 -7.63 13.48
CA GLY A 21 -3.65 -8.89 13.63
C GLY A 21 -2.38 -8.77 14.48
N GLU A 22 -1.57 -9.82 14.45
CA GLU A 22 -0.25 -9.83 15.09
C GLU A 22 0.79 -9.23 14.15
N ALA A 23 1.56 -8.25 14.61
CA ALA A 23 2.59 -7.58 13.80
C ALA A 23 3.66 -8.55 13.24
N SER A 24 3.96 -9.64 13.95
CA SER A 24 4.87 -10.70 13.50
C SER A 24 4.37 -11.45 12.25
N LYS A 25 3.06 -11.42 11.99
CA LYS A 25 2.39 -12.06 10.84
C LYS A 25 2.04 -11.07 9.73
N ALA A 26 2.60 -9.86 9.76
CA ALA A 26 2.21 -8.78 8.86
C ALA A 26 2.31 -9.17 7.37
N VAL A 27 3.35 -9.90 6.96
CA VAL A 27 3.48 -10.37 5.57
C VAL A 27 2.34 -11.32 5.18
N ASP A 28 2.06 -12.33 6.01
CA ASP A 28 0.99 -13.29 5.75
C ASP A 28 -0.39 -12.61 5.71
N ILE A 29 -0.61 -11.63 6.59
CA ILE A 29 -1.84 -10.82 6.61
C ILE A 29 -1.96 -9.99 5.33
N ILE A 30 -0.87 -9.38 4.87
CA ILE A 30 -0.85 -8.59 3.63
C ILE A 30 -1.17 -9.49 2.44
N ASP A 31 -0.53 -10.65 2.32
CA ASP A 31 -0.75 -11.60 1.24
C ASP A 31 -2.22 -12.07 1.21
N ALA A 32 -2.74 -12.53 2.35
CA ALA A 32 -4.14 -12.98 2.47
C ALA A 32 -5.16 -11.85 2.20
N THR A 33 -4.82 -10.60 2.51
CA THR A 33 -5.67 -9.45 2.20
C THR A 33 -5.62 -9.14 0.70
N CYS A 34 -4.45 -9.22 0.09
CA CYS A 34 -4.22 -8.99 -1.33
C CYS A 34 -4.87 -10.04 -2.25
N GLU A 35 -4.97 -11.28 -1.81
CA GLU A 35 -5.68 -12.34 -2.54
C GLU A 35 -7.16 -12.01 -2.79
N LYS A 36 -7.78 -11.29 -1.86
CA LYS A 36 -9.20 -10.87 -1.91
C LYS A 36 -9.41 -9.62 -2.77
N MET A 37 -8.35 -8.88 -3.11
CA MET A 37 -8.45 -7.68 -3.92
C MET A 37 -8.61 -8.01 -5.41
N THR A 38 -9.29 -7.11 -6.13
CA THR A 38 -9.56 -7.28 -7.58
C THR A 38 -9.22 -6.02 -8.36
N GLY A 39 -9.16 -6.14 -9.70
CA GLY A 39 -8.93 -5.00 -10.60
C GLY A 39 -7.63 -4.24 -10.29
N LYS A 40 -7.76 -2.90 -10.13
CA LYS A 40 -6.62 -2.00 -9.91
C LYS A 40 -5.93 -2.23 -8.56
N GLU A 41 -6.67 -2.65 -7.54
CA GLU A 41 -6.10 -2.96 -6.21
C GLU A 41 -5.21 -4.21 -6.29
N LYS A 42 -5.68 -5.25 -6.98
CA LYS A 42 -4.89 -6.47 -7.23
C LYS A 42 -3.59 -6.18 -7.97
N LYS A 43 -3.59 -5.21 -8.89
CA LYS A 43 -2.38 -4.79 -9.60
C LYS A 43 -1.36 -4.14 -8.66
N VAL A 44 -1.79 -3.31 -7.70
CA VAL A 44 -0.89 -2.75 -6.67
C VAL A 44 -0.31 -3.88 -5.81
N CYS A 45 -1.15 -4.81 -5.34
CA CYS A 45 -0.71 -6.01 -4.60
C CYS A 45 0.34 -6.83 -5.37
N SER A 46 0.13 -7.03 -6.68
CA SER A 46 1.11 -7.67 -7.55
C SER A 46 2.42 -6.88 -7.62
N ASN A 47 2.35 -5.56 -7.76
CA ASN A 47 3.55 -4.72 -7.89
C ASN A 47 4.40 -4.69 -6.60
N ILE A 48 3.78 -4.86 -5.42
CA ILE A 48 4.50 -4.91 -4.14
C ILE A 48 4.99 -6.31 -3.75
N GLY A 49 4.70 -7.34 -4.53
CA GLY A 49 5.17 -8.70 -4.20
C GLY A 49 4.22 -9.54 -3.37
N ALA A 50 2.97 -9.13 -3.18
CA ALA A 50 2.01 -9.77 -2.27
C ALA A 50 1.10 -10.82 -2.95
N LEU A 51 1.53 -11.35 -4.09
CA LEU A 51 0.83 -12.41 -4.84
C LEU A 51 1.87 -13.42 -5.40
N PRO A 52 1.52 -14.72 -5.59
CA PRO A 52 2.48 -15.77 -5.94
C PRO A 52 3.38 -15.50 -7.15
N ASN A 53 2.84 -14.85 -8.19
CA ASN A 53 3.55 -14.55 -9.45
C ASN A 53 3.97 -13.09 -9.57
N SER A 54 4.18 -12.41 -8.44
CA SER A 54 4.56 -11.00 -8.45
C SER A 54 6.00 -10.81 -8.97
N PRO A 55 6.25 -9.76 -9.76
CA PRO A 55 7.56 -9.49 -10.33
C PRO A 55 8.61 -9.02 -9.30
N THR A 56 8.18 -8.61 -8.11
CA THR A 56 9.05 -8.10 -7.04
C THR A 56 8.77 -8.83 -5.72
N ARG A 57 9.63 -8.66 -4.72
CA ARG A 57 9.43 -9.16 -3.34
C ARG A 57 9.61 -8.07 -2.27
N ILE A 58 9.11 -6.86 -2.56
CA ILE A 58 9.23 -5.74 -1.60
C ILE A 58 8.20 -5.80 -0.46
N VAL A 59 7.33 -6.82 -0.42
CA VAL A 59 6.30 -6.99 0.61
C VAL A 59 6.88 -7.00 2.02
N GLN A 60 8.11 -7.49 2.20
CA GLN A 60 8.81 -7.42 3.50
C GLN A 60 9.09 -5.97 3.93
N GLN A 61 9.49 -5.11 3.00
CA GLN A 61 9.73 -3.69 3.26
C GLN A 61 8.41 -2.96 3.55
N VAL A 62 7.35 -3.30 2.80
CA VAL A 62 6.00 -2.79 3.03
C VAL A 62 5.49 -3.16 4.42
N ALA A 63 5.65 -4.42 4.83
CA ALA A 63 5.27 -4.88 6.15
C ALA A 63 5.97 -4.06 7.24
N ARG A 64 7.28 -3.77 7.09
CA ARG A 64 8.02 -2.91 8.01
C ARG A 64 7.48 -1.49 8.06
N TYR A 65 7.11 -0.90 6.93
CA TYR A 65 6.49 0.44 6.93
C TYR A 65 5.17 0.45 7.70
N ILE A 66 4.31 -0.55 7.46
CA ILE A 66 3.03 -0.66 8.15
C ILE A 66 3.23 -0.87 9.65
N THR A 67 4.07 -1.83 10.06
CA THR A 67 4.29 -2.10 11.49
C THR A 67 5.04 -1.00 12.22
N SER A 68 5.76 -0.12 11.50
CA SER A 68 6.34 1.11 12.05
C SER A 68 5.33 2.26 12.21
N GLY A 69 4.06 2.07 11.83
CA GLY A 69 3.02 3.09 11.91
C GLY A 69 3.11 4.16 10.82
N LEU A 70 3.79 3.89 9.70
CA LEU A 70 3.89 4.86 8.62
C LEU A 70 2.51 5.03 7.95
N PRO A 71 1.99 6.26 7.81
CA PRO A 71 0.66 6.45 7.27
C PRO A 71 0.61 6.07 5.77
N PRO A 72 -0.54 5.57 5.26
CA PRO A 72 -0.70 5.08 3.89
C PRO A 72 -0.18 6.02 2.79
N PHE A 73 -0.39 7.33 2.92
CA PHE A 73 0.11 8.29 1.93
C PHE A 73 1.64 8.36 1.88
N LYS A 74 2.32 8.25 3.03
CA LYS A 74 3.78 8.20 3.11
C LYS A 74 4.34 6.89 2.59
N ILE A 75 3.61 5.78 2.76
CA ILE A 75 3.97 4.51 2.13
C ILE A 75 3.93 4.66 0.60
N CYS A 76 2.83 5.19 0.05
CA CYS A 76 2.69 5.45 -1.38
C CYS A 76 3.81 6.36 -1.93
N GLU A 77 4.13 7.44 -1.23
CA GLU A 77 5.22 8.37 -1.59
C GLU A 77 6.57 7.65 -1.68
N LYS A 78 6.94 6.86 -0.66
CA LYS A 78 8.21 6.12 -0.64
C LYS A 78 8.27 5.07 -1.75
N LEU A 79 7.18 4.36 -2.01
CA LEU A 79 7.14 3.35 -3.06
C LEU A 79 7.26 3.97 -4.45
N ALA A 80 6.60 5.11 -4.69
CA ALA A 80 6.70 5.84 -5.94
C ALA A 80 8.13 6.38 -6.21
N GLN A 81 8.85 6.78 -5.16
CA GLN A 81 10.25 7.21 -5.27
C GLN A 81 11.18 6.06 -5.65
N THR A 82 10.90 4.84 -5.16
CA THR A 82 11.68 3.64 -5.50
C THR A 82 11.35 3.13 -6.91
N ASP A 83 10.07 3.03 -7.24
CA ASP A 83 9.58 2.60 -8.54
C ASP A 83 8.20 3.23 -8.81
N PRO A 84 8.13 4.23 -9.71
CA PRO A 84 6.88 4.90 -10.07
C PRO A 84 5.80 3.97 -10.63
N GLN A 85 6.15 2.77 -11.09
CA GLN A 85 5.18 1.78 -11.60
C GLN A 85 4.38 1.11 -10.47
N ILE A 86 4.91 1.08 -9.25
CA ILE A 86 4.24 0.51 -8.08
C ILE A 86 3.10 1.43 -7.65
N CYS A 87 3.41 2.72 -7.54
CA CYS A 87 2.48 3.77 -7.17
C CYS A 87 2.81 5.02 -7.98
N GLU A 88 1.88 5.54 -8.77
CA GLU A 88 2.04 6.90 -9.30
C GLU A 88 1.74 7.86 -8.14
N TYR A 89 2.67 8.75 -7.85
CA TYR A 89 2.58 9.78 -6.81
C TYR A 89 3.00 11.13 -7.40
N THR A 90 2.18 12.15 -7.20
CA THR A 90 2.54 13.55 -7.48
C THR A 90 2.44 14.35 -6.19
N PRO A 91 3.47 15.14 -5.82
CA PRO A 91 3.48 15.91 -4.56
C PRO A 91 2.24 16.79 -4.35
N ASP A 92 1.78 17.44 -5.42
CA ASP A 92 0.56 18.29 -5.47
C ASP A 92 -0.72 17.56 -5.00
N GLN A 93 -0.83 16.26 -5.28
CA GLN A 93 -2.01 15.49 -4.87
C GLN A 93 -2.05 15.16 -3.37
N THR A 94 -0.92 15.29 -2.67
CA THR A 94 -0.83 15.03 -1.23
C THR A 94 -1.45 16.16 -0.42
N GLU A 95 -1.25 17.40 -0.85
CA GLU A 95 -1.85 18.58 -0.23
C GLU A 95 -3.38 18.51 -0.30
N THR A 96 -3.92 18.12 -1.47
CA THR A 96 -5.36 17.93 -1.67
C THR A 96 -5.95 16.81 -0.81
N LEU A 97 -5.20 15.72 -0.55
CA LEU A 97 -5.66 14.57 0.24
C LEU A 97 -5.52 14.78 1.75
N ILE A 98 -4.48 15.47 2.21
CA ILE A 98 -4.33 15.88 3.62
C ILE A 98 -5.43 16.87 3.98
N LEU A 99 -5.71 17.86 3.12
CA LEU A 99 -6.78 18.83 3.34
C LEU A 99 -8.17 18.16 3.39
N ARG A 100 -8.41 17.10 2.62
CA ARG A 100 -9.69 16.35 2.63
C ARG A 100 -9.91 15.47 3.86
N ASN A 101 -8.84 15.01 4.52
CA ASN A 101 -8.94 14.18 5.73
C ASN A 101 -8.77 14.98 7.03
N SER A 102 -8.53 16.30 6.93
CA SER A 102 -8.45 17.25 8.04
C SER A 102 -9.73 18.07 8.21
N LEU A 103 -10.78 17.75 7.45
CA LEU A 103 -12.13 18.34 7.47
C LEU A 103 -13.16 17.26 7.79
#